data_AF-A0A940V5L4-F1
#
_entry.id   AF-A0A940V5L4-F1
#
_cell.length_a   1.000
_cell.length_b   1.000
_cell.length_c   1.000
_cell.angle_alpha   90.00
_cell.angle_beta   90.00
_cell.angle_gamma   90.00
#
_symmetry.space_group_name_H-M   'P 1'
#
loop_
_entity.id
_entity.type
_entity.pdbx_description
1 polymer ?
#
loop_
_entity_poly.entity_id
_entity_poly.type
_entity_poly.pdbx_seq_one_letter_code
_entity_poly.pdbx_strand_id
1 'polypeptide(L)' 'MSVEDAKAYVEKIKELGYKDGLSLSDTDMISYSGKNSSGASVMFTYSVSPMEGTIIYTLGGTN' A
#
# COMPACT_ATOMS: atom_id res chain seq x y z
N MET A 1 -11.85 -4.97 -7.70
CA MET A 1 -11.35 -5.31 -6.35
C MET A 1 -12.39 -4.82 -5.36
N SER A 2 -12.72 -5.56 -4.30
CA SER A 2 -13.62 -5.05 -3.25
C SER A 2 -12.83 -4.24 -2.19
N VAL A 3 -13.55 -3.53 -1.32
CA VAL A 3 -12.93 -2.85 -0.15
C VAL A 3 -12.23 -3.85 0.76
N GLU A 4 -12.80 -5.05 0.93
CA GLU A 4 -12.23 -6.12 1.74
C GLU A 4 -10.95 -6.67 1.12
N ASP A 5 -10.93 -6.88 -0.21
CA ASP A 5 -9.72 -7.28 -0.93
C ASP A 5 -8.61 -6.23 -0.80
N ALA A 6 -8.96 -4.95 -0.91
CA ALA A 6 -8.00 -3.85 -0.78
C ALA A 6 -7.39 -3.80 0.63
N LYS A 7 -8.20 -4.02 1.68
CA LYS A 7 -7.71 -4.13 3.06
C LYS A 7 -6.82 -5.35 3.25
N ALA A 8 -7.22 -6.51 2.73
CA ALA A 8 -6.40 -7.72 2.78
C ALA A 8 -5.07 -7.54 2.03
N TYR A 9 -5.06 -6.77 0.94
CA TYR A 9 -3.84 -6.45 0.20
C TYR A 9 -2.86 -5.60 1.04
N VAL A 10 -3.37 -4.62 1.80
CA VAL A 10 -2.55 -3.84 2.74
C VAL A 10 -1.93 -4.73 3.82
N GLU A 11 -2.67 -5.70 4.36
CA GLU A 11 -2.12 -6.63 5.35
C GLU A 11 -0.99 -7.47 4.75
N LYS A 12 -1.14 -7.97 3.52
CA LYS A 12 -0.06 -8.70 2.81
C LYS A 12 1.18 -7.84 2.63
N ILE A 13 1.03 -6.55 2.30
CA ILE A 13 2.16 -5.62 2.19
C ILE A 13 2.93 -5.53 3.51
N LYS A 14 2.22 -5.43 4.64
CA LYS A 14 2.83 -5.40 5.98
C LYS A 14 3.53 -6.73 6.30
N GLU A 15 2.93 -7.87 5.95
CA GLU A 15 3.53 -9.20 6.13
C GLU A 15 4.84 -9.35 5.36
N LEU A 16 4.95 -8.72 4.18
CA LEU A 16 6.18 -8.66 3.37
C LEU A 16 7.28 -7.75 3.95
N GLY A 17 7.02 -7.11 5.10
CA GLY A 17 8.01 -6.30 5.80
C GLY A 17 8.01 -4.82 5.44
N TYR A 18 7.07 -4.36 4.60
CA TYR A 18 6.88 -2.93 4.34
C TYR A 18 6.01 -2.34 5.46
N LYS A 19 6.62 -2.02 6.60
CA LYS A 19 5.88 -1.62 7.83
C LYS A 19 6.11 -0.16 8.22
N ASP A 20 7.21 0.45 7.78
CA ASP A 20 7.57 1.83 8.09
C ASP A 20 6.86 2.82 7.17
N GLY A 21 5.55 3.00 7.34
CA GLY A 21 4.84 4.02 6.58
C GLY A 21 3.43 4.33 7.05
N LEU A 22 2.71 5.09 6.23
CA LEU A 22 1.42 5.68 6.56
C LEU A 22 0.27 4.86 5.99
N SER A 23 -0.75 4.64 6.81
CA SER A 23 -2.03 4.07 6.40
C SER A 23 -3.13 5.11 6.55
N LEU A 24 -3.81 5.42 5.45
CA LEU A 24 -5.01 6.22 5.40
C LEU A 24 -6.17 5.30 4.98
N SER A 25 -7.29 5.39 5.67
CA SER A 25 -8.50 4.65 5.29
C SER A 25 -9.70 5.52 5.59
N ASP A 26 -10.25 6.09 4.53
CA ASP A 26 -11.46 6.88 4.52
C ASP A 26 -12.60 6.08 3.86
N THR A 27 -13.82 6.62 3.92
CA THR A 27 -15.01 5.97 3.34
C THR A 27 -14.86 5.70 1.84
N ASP A 28 -14.16 6.59 1.13
CA ASP A 28 -14.03 6.56 -0.33
C ASP A 28 -12.64 6.12 -0.83
N MET A 29 -11.65 5.99 0.06
CA MET A 29 -10.27 5.70 -0.33
C MET A 29 -9.51 4.91 0.73
N ILE A 30 -8.71 3.93 0.28
CA ILE A 30 -7.70 3.25 1.08
C ILE A 30 -6.34 3.63 0.50
N SER A 31 -5.45 4.17 1.31
CA SER A 31 -4.06 4.43 0.91
C SER A 31 -3.12 3.83 1.93
N TYR A 32 -2.13 3.10 1.47
CA TYR A 32 -1.07 2.55 2.29
C TYR A 32 0.28 2.83 1.67
N SER A 33 1.23 3.26 2.50
CA SER A 33 2.63 3.37 2.13
C SER A 33 3.45 2.62 3.16
N GLY A 34 4.51 1.96 2.73
CA GLY A 34 5.41 1.24 3.62
C GLY A 34 6.80 1.14 3.03
N LYS A 35 7.80 1.08 3.90
CA LYS A 35 9.19 0.80 3.54
C LYS A 35 9.66 -0.48 4.20
N ASN A 36 10.50 -1.22 3.50
CA ASN A 36 11.18 -2.39 4.06
C ASN A 36 12.61 -2.04 4.51
N SER A 37 13.27 -2.99 5.18
CA SER A 37 14.64 -2.83 5.71
C SER A 37 15.71 -2.60 4.64
N SER A 38 15.44 -2.96 3.38
CA SER A 38 16.33 -2.71 2.25
C SER A 38 16.15 -1.31 1.65
N GLY A 39 15.27 -0.48 2.22
CA GLY A 39 14.96 0.86 1.73
C GLY A 39 14.01 0.88 0.53
N ALA A 40 13.50 -0.28 0.08
CA ALA A 40 12.46 -0.32 -0.93
C ALA A 40 11.13 0.15 -0.34
N SER A 41 10.37 0.91 -1.13
CA SER A 41 9.09 1.46 -0.73
C SER A 41 7.97 0.98 -1.64
N VAL A 42 6.80 0.80 -1.06
CA VAL A 42 5.56 0.53 -1.76
C VAL A 42 4.51 1.55 -1.36
N MET A 43 3.75 2.00 -2.35
CA MET A 43 2.57 2.82 -2.14
C MET A 43 1.40 2.17 -2.87
N PHE A 44 0.35 1.87 -2.14
CA PHE A 44 -0.89 1.30 -2.64
C PHE A 44 -2.01 2.29 -2.38
N THR A 45 -2.81 2.59 -3.39
CA THR A 45 -4.00 3.44 -3.28
C THR A 45 -5.17 2.75 -3.95
N TYR A 46 -6.32 2.76 -3.32
CA TYR A 46 -7.56 2.21 -3.85
C TYR A 46 -8.70 3.20 -3.62
N SER A 47 -9.37 3.59 -4.70
CA SER A 47 -10.58 4.41 -4.66
C SER A 47 -11.79 3.50 -4.68
N VAL A 48 -12.66 3.60 -3.67
CA VAL A 48 -13.87 2.77 -3.52
C VAL A 48 -14.88 3.07 -4.62
N SER A 49 -14.89 4.30 -5.13
CA SER A 49 -15.57 4.70 -6.36
C SER A 49 -14.60 5.60 -7.11
N PRO A 50 -14.05 5.17 -8.26
CA PRO A 50 -14.60 4.20 -9.24
C PRO A 50 -14.17 2.72 -9.11
N MET A 51 -13.69 2.25 -7.95
CA MET A 51 -13.13 0.89 -7.76
C MET A 51 -11.78 0.66 -8.46
N GLU A 52 -10.95 1.70 -8.49
CA GLU A 52 -9.63 1.65 -9.12
C GLU A 52 -8.51 1.55 -8.07
N GLY A 53 -7.54 0.67 -8.34
CA GLY A 53 -6.37 0.47 -7.49
C GLY A 53 -5.10 0.80 -8.26
N THR A 54 -4.19 1.53 -7.61
CA THR A 54 -2.84 1.79 -8.10
C THR A 54 -1.84 1.27 -7.08
N ILE A 55 -0.81 0.59 -7.57
CA ILE A 55 0.37 0.24 -6.78
C ILE A 55 1.61 0.82 -7.44
N ILE A 56 2.43 1.48 -6.63
CA ILE A 56 3.72 2.00 -7.01
C ILE A 56 4.76 1.29 -6.16
N TYR A 57 5.76 0.74 -6.82
CA TYR A 57 6.91 0.13 -6.19
C TYR A 57 8.17 0.88 -6.57
N THR A 58 9.00 1.18 -5.58
CA THR A 58 10.28 1.86 -5.80
C THR A 58 11.37 1.10 -5.06
N LEU A 59 12.39 0.66 -5.79
CA LEU A 59 13.57 0.06 -5.20
C LEU A 59 14.34 1.11 -4.40
N GLY A 60 14.78 0.74 -3.19
CA GLY A 60 15.72 1.54 -2.43
C GLY A 60 17.04 1.54 -3.20
N GLY A 61 17.44 2.71 -3.73
CA GLY A 61 18.73 2.84 -4.38
C GLY A 61 19.85 2.63 -3.36
N THR A 62 20.70 1.64 -3.60
CA THR A 62 22.07 1.64 -3.07
C THR A 62 22.79 2.83 -3.69
N ASN A 63 22.99 3.90 -2.91
CA ASN A 63 24.04 4.89 -3.22
C ASN A 63 25.39 4.28 -2.88
#